data_AF-A0A954CI41-F1
#
_entry.id   AF-A0A954CI41-F1
#
_cell.length_a   1.000
_cell.length_b   1.000
_cell.length_c   1.000
_cell.angle_alpha   90.00
_cell.angle_beta   90.00
_cell.angle_gamma   90.00
#
_symmetry.space_group_name_H-M   'P 1'
#
loop_
_entity.id
_entity.type
_entity.pdbx_description
1 polymer ?
#
loop_
_entity_poly.entity_id
_entity_poly.type
_entity_poly.pdbx_seq_one_letter_code
_entity_poly.pdbx_strand_id
1 'polypeptide(L)'
;MSVYVECICGKKYEIDRAQVEQFDCAGCGRELHVPNEALEQKLAAIRERMKAGEPGMRDAMQQAAGMRNFHAVPILKQGAESGIRESVNIALVGLADFPGPGRDVLKEWIKGGNLSVSRLVNSLREQKYEPGADYLCELFEQGHLKENQIAEIAPYLGDSNSIRALEALREARRKYPNLSGPLDQAMSRMRHLSATAGRIPDSAKRIPGREAEGEEEVAEKKGCMGLLLALALLIGMLATAAYLI
;
A
#
# COMPACT_ATOMS: atom_id res chain seq x y z
N MET A 1 31.77 -2.14 -27.08
CA MET A 1 30.42 -1.86 -27.63
C MET A 1 29.80 -0.81 -26.74
N SER A 2 29.30 0.29 -27.30
CA SER A 2 28.70 1.36 -26.50
C SER A 2 27.33 0.96 -25.96
N VAL A 3 27.03 1.37 -24.74
CA VAL A 3 25.76 1.12 -24.04
C VAL A 3 25.25 2.40 -23.41
N TYR A 4 23.93 2.57 -23.42
CA TYR A 4 23.26 3.71 -22.82
C TYR A 4 22.88 3.45 -21.37
N VAL A 5 23.36 4.31 -20.47
CA VAL A 5 23.04 4.29 -19.04
C VAL A 5 22.28 5.57 -18.69
N GLU A 6 21.11 5.43 -18.07
CA GLU A 6 20.31 6.56 -17.62
C GLU A 6 20.24 6.58 -16.09
N CYS A 7 20.62 7.72 -15.52
CA CYS A 7 20.48 7.98 -14.10
C CYS A 7 19.04 8.39 -13.76
N ILE A 8 18.64 8.16 -12.52
CA ILE A 8 17.36 8.60 -11.96
C ILE A 8 17.17 10.12 -12.05
N CYS A 9 18.25 10.91 -11.98
CA CYS A 9 18.19 12.36 -12.16
C CYS A 9 17.99 12.80 -13.63
N GLY A 10 17.89 11.86 -14.58
CA GLY A 10 17.65 12.13 -16.01
C GLY A 10 18.91 12.31 -16.85
N LYS A 11 20.11 12.30 -16.25
CA LYS A 11 21.38 12.30 -17.01
C LYS A 11 21.54 10.97 -17.75
N LYS A 12 21.93 11.06 -19.03
CA LYS A 12 22.17 9.92 -19.91
C LYS A 12 23.64 9.88 -20.29
N TYR A 13 24.20 8.68 -20.33
CA TYR A 13 25.60 8.42 -20.63
C TYR A 13 25.67 7.38 -21.73
N GLU A 14 26.62 7.54 -22.65
CA GLU A 14 27.05 6.52 -23.60
C GLU A 14 28.45 6.10 -23.20
N ILE A 15 28.62 4.82 -22.87
CA ILE A 15 29.86 4.28 -22.29
C ILE A 15 30.26 3.04 -23.05
N ASP A 16 31.56 2.86 -23.31
CA ASP A 16 32.07 1.58 -23.80
C ASP A 16 32.09 0.55 -22.65
N ARG A 17 31.27 -0.50 -22.77
CA ARG A 17 31.09 -1.52 -21.72
C ARG A 17 32.41 -2.17 -21.29
N ALA A 18 33.39 -2.24 -22.18
CA ALA A 18 34.69 -2.85 -21.89
C ALA A 18 35.59 -1.99 -20.99
N GLN A 19 35.29 -0.70 -20.85
CA GLN A 19 36.16 0.24 -20.15
C GLN A 19 35.74 0.50 -18.71
N VAL A 20 34.43 0.44 -18.43
CA VAL A 20 33.87 0.84 -17.13
C VAL A 20 32.66 -0.03 -16.81
N GLU A 21 32.68 -0.66 -15.63
CA GLU A 21 31.54 -1.42 -15.09
C GLU A 21 30.65 -0.56 -14.19
N GLN A 22 31.22 0.48 -13.55
CA GLN A 22 30.52 1.39 -12.66
C GLN A 22 31.16 2.79 -12.64
N PHE A 23 30.34 3.82 -12.43
CA PHE A 23 30.79 5.22 -12.39
C PHE A 23 29.78 6.10 -11.65
N ASP A 24 30.22 7.25 -11.16
CA ASP A 24 29.32 8.20 -10.49
C ASP A 24 28.62 9.12 -11.50
N CYS A 25 27.32 9.32 -11.27
CA CYS A 25 26.55 10.28 -12.04
C CYS A 25 27.04 11.71 -11.78
N ALA A 26 27.57 12.39 -12.80
CA ALA A 26 28.03 13.78 -12.72
C ALA A 26 26.94 14.79 -12.25
N GLY A 27 25.65 14.44 -12.38
CA GLY A 27 24.54 15.30 -11.96
C GLY A 27 24.13 15.17 -10.50
N CYS A 28 24.19 13.96 -9.93
CA CYS A 28 23.64 13.69 -8.59
C CYS A 28 24.57 12.85 -7.69
N GLY A 29 25.77 12.50 -8.16
CA GLY A 29 26.77 11.73 -7.42
C GLY A 29 26.40 10.28 -7.13
N ARG A 30 25.26 9.78 -7.62
CA ARG A 30 24.87 8.37 -7.41
C ARG A 30 25.72 7.44 -8.27
N GLU A 31 26.18 6.35 -7.67
CA GLU A 31 26.86 5.25 -8.36
C GLU A 31 25.91 4.61 -9.38
N LEU A 32 26.39 4.43 -10.60
CA LEU A 32 25.70 3.85 -11.73
C LEU A 32 26.45 2.61 -12.21
N HIS A 33 25.75 1.50 -12.32
CA HIS A 33 26.29 0.29 -12.95
C HIS A 33 26.01 0.30 -14.44
N VAL A 34 26.88 -0.32 -15.22
CA VAL A 34 26.65 -0.52 -16.64
C VAL A 34 25.81 -1.79 -16.83
N PRO A 35 24.65 -1.75 -17.52
CA PRO A 35 23.83 -2.93 -17.71
C PRO A 35 24.51 -3.92 -18.66
N ASN A 36 24.44 -5.20 -18.30
CA ASN A 36 24.85 -6.28 -19.19
C ASN A 36 23.91 -6.39 -20.41
N GLU A 37 24.31 -7.16 -21.42
CA GLU A 37 23.58 -7.29 -22.70
C GLU A 37 22.14 -7.77 -22.50
N ALA A 38 21.93 -8.76 -21.63
CA ALA A 38 20.60 -9.30 -21.36
C ALA A 38 19.68 -8.25 -20.72
N LEU A 39 20.22 -7.43 -19.82
CA LEU A 39 19.47 -6.35 -19.18
C LEU A 39 19.19 -5.21 -20.14
N GLU A 40 20.15 -4.83 -20.97
CA GLU A 40 19.98 -3.83 -22.02
C GLU A 40 18.86 -4.21 -23.00
N GLN A 41 18.87 -5.45 -23.49
CA GLN A 41 17.82 -5.96 -24.38
C GLN A 41 16.43 -5.92 -23.73
N LYS A 42 16.34 -6.27 -22.44
CA LYS A 42 15.08 -6.16 -21.68
C LYS A 42 14.61 -4.71 -21.55
N LEU A 43 15.50 -3.79 -21.18
CA LEU A 43 15.17 -2.37 -21.06
C LEU A 43 14.74 -1.77 -22.40
N ALA A 44 15.43 -2.12 -23.50
CA ALA A 44 15.07 -1.70 -24.84
C ALA A 44 13.69 -2.23 -25.24
N ALA A 45 13.40 -3.51 -25.01
CA ALA A 45 12.11 -4.10 -25.31
C ALA A 45 10.96 -3.44 -24.53
N ILE A 46 11.19 -3.09 -23.26
CA ILE A 46 10.21 -2.35 -22.45
C ILE A 46 9.96 -0.96 -23.04
N ARG A 47 11.02 -0.23 -23.42
CA ARG A 47 10.89 1.10 -24.03
C ARG A 47 10.17 1.07 -25.38
N GLU A 48 10.43 0.07 -26.22
CA GLU A 48 9.68 -0.09 -27.47
C GLU A 48 8.20 -0.36 -27.21
N ARG A 49 7.85 -1.17 -26.19
CA ARG A 49 6.45 -1.39 -25.81
C ARG A 49 5.76 -0.09 -25.37
N MET A 50 6.44 0.79 -24.65
CA MET A 50 5.87 2.08 -24.23
C MET A 50 5.44 2.95 -25.42
N LYS A 51 6.15 2.87 -26.55
CA LYS A 51 5.82 3.65 -27.76
C LYS A 51 4.50 3.22 -28.40
N ALA A 52 4.01 2.02 -28.11
CA ALA A 52 2.76 1.50 -28.66
C ALA A 52 1.50 2.10 -28.03
N GLY A 53 1.63 3.00 -27.04
CA GLY A 53 0.48 3.55 -26.31
C GLY A 53 -0.16 2.51 -25.40
N GLU A 54 -1.45 2.63 -25.08
CA GLU A 54 -2.19 1.57 -24.38
C GLU A 54 -2.60 0.45 -25.36
N PRO A 55 -2.44 -0.84 -25.02
CA PRO A 55 -2.06 -1.41 -23.72
C PRO A 55 -0.54 -1.54 -23.47
N GLY A 56 0.30 -1.16 -24.43
CA GLY A 56 1.76 -1.33 -24.37
C GLY A 56 2.43 -0.62 -23.19
N MET A 57 1.95 0.56 -22.81
CA MET A 57 2.45 1.32 -21.65
C MET A 57 2.18 0.57 -20.35
N ARG A 58 0.96 0.06 -20.14
CA ARG A 58 0.61 -0.75 -18.97
C ARG A 58 1.52 -1.97 -18.87
N ASP A 59 1.65 -2.73 -19.95
CA ASP A 59 2.47 -3.94 -19.99
C ASP A 59 3.96 -3.65 -19.78
N ALA A 60 4.43 -2.49 -20.26
CA ALA A 60 5.79 -2.01 -20.02
C ALA A 60 6.01 -1.66 -18.53
N MET A 61 5.04 -1.01 -17.89
CA MET A 61 5.14 -0.69 -16.45
C MET A 61 5.11 -1.93 -15.57
N GLN A 62 4.31 -2.94 -15.92
CA GLN A 62 4.30 -4.22 -15.21
C GLN A 62 5.67 -4.90 -15.30
N GLN A 63 6.27 -4.92 -16.49
CA GLN A 63 7.61 -5.47 -16.68
C GLN A 63 8.66 -4.68 -15.92
N ALA A 64 8.65 -3.34 -16.03
CA ALA A 64 9.61 -2.49 -15.33
C ALA A 64 9.51 -2.64 -13.80
N ALA A 65 8.29 -2.69 -13.25
CA ALA A 65 8.08 -2.89 -11.81
C ALA A 65 8.59 -4.28 -11.36
N GLY A 66 8.34 -5.31 -12.17
CA GLY A 66 8.81 -6.68 -11.89
C GLY A 66 10.33 -6.84 -11.93
N MET A 67 11.07 -5.93 -12.56
CA MET A 67 12.54 -6.01 -12.61
C MET A 67 13.21 -5.73 -11.26
N ARG A 68 12.59 -4.92 -10.38
CA ARG A 68 13.15 -4.49 -9.09
C ARG A 68 14.62 -4.07 -9.19
N ASN A 69 14.92 -3.28 -10.21
CA ASN A 69 16.29 -2.93 -10.60
C ASN A 69 16.42 -1.42 -10.77
N PHE A 70 17.59 -0.88 -10.40
CA PHE A 70 17.93 0.54 -10.55
C PHE A 70 17.64 1.08 -11.96
N HIS A 71 17.98 0.31 -12.99
CA HIS A 71 17.79 0.70 -14.39
C HIS A 71 16.32 0.80 -14.83
N ALA A 72 15.40 0.19 -14.09
CA ALA A 72 13.97 0.31 -14.35
C ALA A 72 13.38 1.61 -13.77
N VAL A 73 14.06 2.26 -12.81
CA VAL A 73 13.54 3.48 -12.15
C VAL A 73 13.26 4.62 -13.14
N PRO A 74 14.14 4.95 -14.11
CA PRO A 74 13.82 5.95 -15.13
C PRO A 74 12.58 5.61 -15.97
N ILE A 75 12.35 4.33 -16.26
CA ILE A 75 11.17 3.87 -17.00
C ILE A 75 9.91 4.04 -16.14
N LEU A 76 9.97 3.65 -14.87
CA LEU A 76 8.87 3.84 -13.92
C LEU A 76 8.53 5.32 -13.74
N LYS A 77 9.53 6.22 -13.71
CA LYS A 77 9.29 7.67 -13.66
C LYS A 77 8.45 8.14 -14.87
N GLN A 78 8.83 7.72 -16.08
CA GLN A 78 8.07 8.06 -17.29
C GLN A 78 6.63 7.52 -17.22
N GLY A 79 6.45 6.30 -16.69
CA GLY A 79 5.11 5.74 -16.47
C GLY A 79 4.27 6.55 -15.49
N ALA A 80 4.86 6.99 -14.38
CA ALA A 80 4.19 7.82 -13.38
C ALA A 80 3.80 9.22 -13.92
N GLU A 81 4.51 9.71 -14.94
CA GLU A 81 4.27 10.98 -15.61
C GLU A 81 3.37 10.86 -16.86
N SER A 82 3.00 9.64 -17.26
CA SER A 82 2.29 9.36 -18.54
C SER A 82 0.86 9.90 -18.61
N GLY A 83 0.24 10.23 -17.47
CA GLY A 83 -1.17 10.61 -17.39
C GLY A 83 -2.17 9.45 -17.57
N ILE A 84 -1.71 8.24 -17.88
CA ILE A 84 -2.58 7.08 -18.06
C ILE A 84 -2.76 6.36 -16.71
N ARG A 85 -3.98 6.40 -16.16
CA ARG A 85 -4.26 5.99 -14.76
C ARG A 85 -3.63 4.65 -14.36
N GLU A 86 -3.83 3.60 -15.15
CA GLU A 86 -3.36 2.26 -14.82
C GLU A 86 -1.83 2.18 -14.84
N SER A 87 -1.21 2.70 -15.88
CA SER A 87 0.24 2.82 -16.02
C SER A 87 0.87 3.64 -14.89
N VAL A 88 0.26 4.77 -14.51
CA VAL A 88 0.70 5.60 -13.37
C VAL A 88 0.61 4.81 -12.06
N ASN A 89 -0.47 4.05 -11.84
CA ASN A 89 -0.63 3.25 -10.63
C ASN A 89 0.45 2.18 -10.50
N ILE A 90 0.68 1.42 -11.57
CA ILE A 90 1.70 0.37 -11.61
C ILE A 90 3.09 0.97 -11.37
N ALA A 91 3.37 2.12 -12.00
CA ALA A 91 4.63 2.81 -11.84
C ALA A 91 4.89 3.27 -10.40
N LEU A 92 3.91 3.93 -9.77
CA LEU A 92 4.04 4.42 -8.38
C LEU A 92 4.22 3.25 -7.40
N VAL A 93 3.54 2.13 -7.62
CA VAL A 93 3.73 0.91 -6.81
C VAL A 93 5.09 0.29 -7.06
N GLY A 94 5.55 0.20 -8.32
CA GLY A 94 6.87 -0.30 -8.66
C GLY A 94 8.00 0.53 -8.02
N LEU A 95 7.83 1.85 -7.93
CA LEU A 95 8.76 2.72 -7.21
C LEU A 95 8.74 2.47 -5.69
N ALA A 96 7.56 2.24 -5.10
CA ALA A 96 7.43 1.93 -3.68
C ALA A 96 8.00 0.54 -3.30
N ASP A 97 7.87 -0.43 -4.21
CA ASP A 97 8.36 -1.81 -4.08
C ASP A 97 9.88 -1.95 -4.28
N PHE A 98 10.57 -0.87 -4.67
CA PHE A 98 12.02 -0.86 -4.81
C PHE A 98 12.69 0.02 -3.74
N PRO A 99 13.14 -0.58 -2.60
CA PRO A 99 13.83 0.14 -1.54
C PRO A 99 15.09 0.87 -2.04
N GLY A 100 15.37 2.02 -1.44
CA GLY A 100 16.45 2.90 -1.89
C GLY A 100 16.00 3.72 -3.11
N PRO A 101 16.53 3.47 -4.32
CA PRO A 101 16.40 4.43 -5.42
C PRO A 101 14.95 4.69 -5.89
N GLY A 102 14.05 3.71 -5.81
CA GLY A 102 12.62 3.90 -6.14
C GLY A 102 11.90 4.74 -5.09
N ARG A 103 12.07 4.39 -3.81
CA ARG A 103 11.51 5.13 -2.67
C ARG A 103 12.07 6.54 -2.54
N ASP A 104 13.32 6.76 -2.90
CA ASP A 104 13.96 8.09 -2.91
C ASP A 104 13.24 9.03 -3.88
N VAL A 105 12.90 8.56 -5.08
CA VAL A 105 12.13 9.33 -6.06
C VAL A 105 10.79 9.76 -5.49
N LEU A 106 10.05 8.82 -4.90
CA LEU A 106 8.76 9.11 -4.29
C LEU A 106 8.89 10.11 -3.12
N LYS A 107 9.92 9.97 -2.26
CA LYS A 107 10.22 10.90 -1.18
C LYS A 107 10.50 12.31 -1.70
N GLU A 108 11.34 12.43 -2.73
CA GLU A 108 11.66 13.71 -3.37
C GLU A 108 10.42 14.36 -3.99
N TRP A 109 9.58 13.59 -4.67
CA TRP A 109 8.34 14.09 -5.27
C TRP A 109 7.30 14.53 -4.24
N ILE A 110 7.16 13.80 -3.12
CA ILE A 110 6.27 14.20 -2.02
C ILE A 110 6.78 15.49 -1.37
N LYS A 111 8.08 15.59 -1.08
CA LYS A 111 8.69 16.80 -0.49
C LYS A 111 8.59 18.00 -1.42
N GLY A 112 8.78 17.79 -2.72
CA GLY A 112 8.68 18.82 -3.76
C GLY A 112 7.25 19.19 -4.16
N GLY A 113 6.23 18.46 -3.69
CA GLY A 113 4.83 18.70 -4.06
C GLY A 113 4.42 18.19 -5.45
N ASN A 114 5.31 17.45 -6.14
CA ASN A 114 5.03 16.85 -7.45
C ASN A 114 4.15 15.59 -7.35
N LEU A 115 4.10 14.97 -6.17
CA LEU A 115 3.24 13.83 -5.89
C LEU A 115 2.44 14.10 -4.60
N SER A 116 1.12 14.09 -4.71
CA SER A 116 0.26 14.13 -3.52
C SER A 116 0.24 12.76 -2.82
N VAL A 117 0.20 12.77 -1.50
CA VAL A 117 0.16 11.54 -0.69
C VAL A 117 -1.13 10.76 -0.97
N SER A 118 -2.26 11.44 -1.10
CA SER A 118 -3.52 10.86 -1.59
C SER A 118 -3.37 10.12 -2.93
N ARG A 119 -2.63 10.66 -3.91
CA ARG A 119 -2.42 9.99 -5.19
C ARG A 119 -1.66 8.68 -5.01
N LEU A 120 -0.60 8.70 -4.20
CA LEU A 120 0.18 7.51 -3.86
C LEU A 120 -0.68 6.47 -3.15
N VAL A 121 -1.43 6.86 -2.11
CA VAL A 121 -2.33 5.96 -1.38
C VAL A 121 -3.37 5.32 -2.30
N ASN A 122 -3.96 6.10 -3.21
CA ASN A 122 -4.91 5.56 -4.18
C ASN A 122 -4.26 4.53 -5.12
N SER A 123 -3.04 4.77 -5.59
CA SER A 123 -2.31 3.78 -6.39
C SER A 123 -2.02 2.50 -5.60
N LEU A 124 -1.57 2.61 -4.35
CA LEU A 124 -1.30 1.46 -3.48
C LEU A 124 -2.58 0.63 -3.23
N ARG A 125 -3.72 1.30 -3.01
CA ARG A 125 -5.02 0.66 -2.80
C ARG A 125 -5.55 -0.01 -4.07
N GLU A 126 -5.51 0.70 -5.21
CA GLU A 126 -6.00 0.16 -6.49
C GLU A 126 -5.21 -1.07 -6.95
N GLN A 127 -3.90 -1.09 -6.67
CA GLN A 127 -3.04 -2.24 -6.97
C GLN A 127 -3.03 -3.30 -5.86
N LYS A 128 -3.76 -3.09 -4.76
CA LYS A 128 -3.80 -4.00 -3.59
C LYS A 128 -2.39 -4.34 -3.05
N TYR A 129 -1.51 -3.34 -3.03
CA TYR A 129 -0.11 -3.53 -2.68
C TYR A 129 0.11 -3.43 -1.17
N GLU A 130 -0.12 -4.53 -0.44
CA GLU A 130 -0.02 -4.58 1.03
C GLU A 130 1.29 -4.02 1.63
N PRO A 131 2.49 -4.27 1.07
CA PRO A 131 3.73 -3.72 1.64
C PRO A 131 3.82 -2.18 1.58
N GLY A 132 2.88 -1.53 0.89
CA GLY A 132 2.72 -0.07 0.90
C GLY A 132 2.55 0.49 2.32
N ALA A 133 1.96 -0.27 3.24
CA ALA A 133 1.78 0.17 4.62
C ALA A 133 3.12 0.42 5.33
N ASP A 134 4.10 -0.47 5.13
CA ASP A 134 5.44 -0.33 5.71
C ASP A 134 6.19 0.88 5.15
N TYR A 135 6.01 1.16 3.85
CA TYR A 135 6.60 2.35 3.24
C TYR A 135 5.97 3.64 3.77
N LEU A 136 4.64 3.70 3.93
CA LEU A 136 3.98 4.88 4.50
C LEU A 136 4.35 5.09 5.98
N CYS A 137 4.54 4.01 6.75
CA CYS A 137 5.09 4.09 8.12
C CYS A 137 6.50 4.68 8.11
N GLU A 138 7.36 4.23 7.20
CA GLU A 138 8.72 4.78 7.05
C GLU A 138 8.69 6.30 6.76
N LEU A 139 7.79 6.77 5.88
CA LEU A 139 7.64 8.20 5.60
C LEU A 139 7.19 8.99 6.84
N PHE A 140 6.28 8.44 7.63
CA PHE A 140 5.82 9.05 8.88
C PHE A 140 6.96 9.13 9.92
N GLU A 141 7.63 8.01 10.17
CA GLU A 141 8.71 7.89 11.15
C GLU A 141 9.89 8.82 10.83
N GLN A 142 10.20 9.01 9.54
CA GLN A 142 11.23 9.93 9.05
C GLN A 142 10.77 11.41 8.99
N GLY A 143 9.56 11.72 9.44
CA GLY A 143 9.03 13.09 9.45
C GLY A 143 8.83 13.68 8.05
N HIS A 144 8.59 12.85 7.04
CA HIS A 144 8.36 13.29 5.66
C HIS A 144 6.90 13.64 5.37
N LEU A 145 6.00 13.38 6.31
CA LEU A 145 4.57 13.65 6.19
C LEU A 145 4.14 14.81 7.09
N LYS A 146 3.40 15.75 6.51
CA LYS A 146 2.67 16.81 7.23
C LYS A 146 1.41 16.26 7.89
N GLU A 147 0.85 16.99 8.85
CA GLU A 147 -0.35 16.58 9.60
C GLU A 147 -1.52 16.16 8.70
N ASN A 148 -1.83 16.98 7.68
CA ASN A 148 -2.89 16.64 6.73
C ASN A 148 -2.60 15.35 5.96
N GLN A 149 -1.33 15.11 5.61
CA GLN A 149 -0.92 13.90 4.89
C GLN A 149 -0.97 12.66 5.78
N ILE A 150 -0.75 12.80 7.09
CA ILE A 150 -0.93 11.72 8.07
C ILE A 150 -2.39 11.28 8.10
N ALA A 151 -3.34 12.23 8.07
CA ALA A 151 -4.75 11.92 7.98
C ALA A 151 -5.12 11.18 6.67
N GLU A 152 -4.45 11.51 5.56
CA GLU A 152 -4.66 10.84 4.26
C GLU A 152 -4.20 9.38 4.25
N ILE A 153 -3.09 9.05 4.93
CA ILE A 153 -2.57 7.68 4.97
C ILE A 153 -3.26 6.81 6.03
N ALA A 154 -3.86 7.41 7.05
CA ALA A 154 -4.42 6.69 8.19
C ALA A 154 -5.43 5.60 7.81
N PRO A 155 -6.41 5.83 6.91
CA PRO A 155 -7.34 4.78 6.50
C PRO A 155 -6.64 3.60 5.83
N TYR A 156 -5.60 3.86 5.04
CA TYR A 156 -4.84 2.80 4.37
C TYR A 156 -4.02 1.98 5.38
N LEU A 157 -3.40 2.63 6.37
CA LEU A 157 -2.74 1.94 7.48
C LEU A 157 -3.72 1.11 8.31
N GLY A 158 -4.91 1.65 8.58
CA GLY A 158 -5.98 0.97 9.32
C GLY A 158 -6.55 -0.26 8.62
N ASP A 159 -6.48 -0.29 7.28
CA ASP A 159 -6.90 -1.44 6.47
C ASP A 159 -5.77 -2.50 6.36
N SER A 160 -4.56 -2.21 6.84
CA SER A 160 -3.44 -3.15 6.82
C SER A 160 -3.48 -4.12 8.01
N ASN A 161 -2.87 -5.29 7.85
CA ASN A 161 -2.66 -6.25 8.94
C ASN A 161 -1.28 -6.09 9.63
N SER A 162 -0.72 -4.87 9.67
CA SER A 162 0.63 -4.60 10.18
C SER A 162 0.64 -4.08 11.62
N ILE A 163 1.35 -4.76 12.53
CA ILE A 163 1.58 -4.26 13.91
C ILE A 163 2.32 -2.93 13.89
N ARG A 164 3.30 -2.78 12.98
CA ARG A 164 4.03 -1.52 12.81
C ARG A 164 3.11 -0.37 12.41
N ALA A 165 2.15 -0.62 11.52
CA ALA A 165 1.15 0.38 11.15
C ALA A 165 0.27 0.79 12.35
N LEU A 166 -0.11 -0.16 13.21
CA LEU A 166 -0.83 0.15 14.45
C LEU A 166 0.02 0.99 15.41
N GLU A 167 1.30 0.69 15.55
CA GLU A 167 2.23 1.47 16.37
C GLU A 167 2.44 2.89 15.82
N ALA A 168 2.58 3.02 14.50
CA ALA A 168 2.67 4.31 13.81
C ALA A 168 1.41 5.16 14.03
N LEU A 169 0.22 4.56 13.93
CA LEU A 169 -1.05 5.24 14.22
C LEU A 169 -1.15 5.70 15.68
N ARG A 170 -0.71 4.88 16.64
CA ARG A 170 -0.66 5.24 18.08
C ARG A 170 0.31 6.38 18.35
N GLU A 171 1.45 6.37 17.68
CA GLU A 171 2.44 7.44 17.75
C GLU A 171 1.89 8.73 17.14
N ALA A 172 1.27 8.64 15.96
CA ALA A 172 0.59 9.77 15.32
C ALA A 172 -0.50 10.35 16.23
N ARG A 173 -1.30 9.50 16.88
CA ARG A 173 -2.39 9.91 17.78
C ARG A 173 -1.89 10.67 19.01
N ARG A 174 -0.70 10.33 19.51
CA ARG A 174 -0.02 11.04 20.61
C ARG A 174 0.56 12.38 20.15
N LYS A 175 1.18 12.41 18.98
CA LYS A 175 1.82 13.62 18.41
C LYS A 175 0.81 14.64 17.87
N TYR A 176 -0.31 14.18 17.33
CA TYR A 176 -1.30 15.01 16.62
C TYR A 176 -2.71 14.78 17.18
N PRO A 177 -3.03 15.35 18.37
CA PRO A 177 -4.34 15.15 19.02
C PRO A 177 -5.54 15.66 18.19
N ASN A 178 -5.31 16.64 17.31
CA ASN A 178 -6.27 17.18 16.35
C ASN A 178 -6.72 16.12 15.32
N LEU A 179 -5.93 15.08 15.08
CA LEU A 179 -6.25 13.98 14.17
C LEU A 179 -6.93 12.80 14.87
N SER A 180 -7.46 13.00 16.09
CA SER A 180 -8.06 11.93 16.90
C SER A 180 -9.13 11.13 16.14
N GLY A 181 -10.09 11.79 15.53
CA GLY A 181 -11.16 11.15 14.76
C GLY A 181 -10.65 10.15 13.70
N PRO A 182 -9.91 10.59 12.67
CA PRO A 182 -9.43 9.69 11.62
C PRO A 182 -8.45 8.61 12.13
N LEU A 183 -7.60 8.93 13.12
CA LEU A 183 -6.65 7.95 13.66
C LEU A 183 -7.33 6.89 14.53
N ASP A 184 -8.30 7.29 15.37
CA ASP A 184 -9.06 6.38 16.22
C ASP A 184 -9.93 5.45 15.37
N GLN A 185 -10.49 5.93 14.25
CA GLN A 185 -11.21 5.13 13.27
C GLN A 185 -10.28 4.13 12.54
N ALA A 186 -9.06 4.54 12.17
CA ALA A 186 -8.10 3.63 11.56
C ALA A 186 -7.67 2.52 12.55
N MET A 187 -7.33 2.89 13.78
CA MET A 187 -6.96 1.93 14.83
C MET A 187 -8.11 1.01 15.21
N SER A 188 -9.38 1.45 15.13
CA SER A 188 -10.52 0.58 15.46
C SER A 188 -10.65 -0.60 14.51
N ARG A 189 -10.24 -0.45 13.25
CA ARG A 189 -10.20 -1.54 12.24
C ARG A 189 -9.10 -2.57 12.53
N MET A 190 -8.11 -2.20 13.34
CA MET A 190 -6.96 -3.02 13.70
C MET A 190 -7.06 -3.60 15.12
N ARG A 191 -8.25 -3.56 15.76
CA ARG A 191 -8.45 -4.03 17.15
C ARG A 191 -7.99 -5.48 17.34
N HIS A 192 -8.18 -6.34 16.35
CA HIS A 192 -7.75 -7.75 16.39
C HIS A 192 -6.24 -7.92 16.56
N LEU A 193 -5.44 -6.91 16.22
CA LEU A 193 -3.97 -6.94 16.37
C LEU A 193 -3.50 -6.49 17.76
N SER A 194 -4.37 -5.88 18.57
CA SER A 194 -3.99 -5.44 19.91
C SER A 194 -4.18 -6.56 20.92
N ALA A 195 -3.08 -7.03 21.54
CA ALA A 195 -3.13 -8.00 22.64
C ALA A 195 -3.94 -7.50 23.87
N THR A 196 -4.22 -6.19 23.93
CA THR A 196 -5.05 -5.54 24.96
C THR A 196 -6.45 -5.15 24.47
N ALA A 197 -6.86 -5.51 23.24
CA ALA A 197 -8.22 -5.25 22.79
C ALA A 197 -9.21 -5.96 23.72
N GLY A 198 -10.03 -5.18 24.42
CA GLY A 198 -10.97 -5.66 25.44
C GLY A 198 -10.47 -5.57 26.89
N ARG A 199 -9.21 -5.19 27.15
CA ARG A 199 -8.72 -4.97 28.52
C ARG A 199 -8.96 -3.52 28.94
N ILE A 200 -9.92 -3.33 29.83
CA ILE A 200 -10.12 -2.07 30.55
C ILE A 200 -8.97 -1.93 31.55
N PRO A 201 -8.18 -0.84 31.55
CA PRO A 201 -7.15 -0.61 32.56
C PRO A 201 -7.79 -0.56 33.96
N ASP A 202 -7.15 -1.13 34.98
CA ASP A 202 -7.66 -1.13 36.37
C ASP A 202 -7.88 0.30 36.92
N SER A 203 -7.23 1.30 36.32
CA SER A 203 -7.35 2.71 36.65
C SER A 203 -8.53 3.43 35.96
N ALA A 204 -9.23 2.77 35.03
CA ALA A 204 -10.32 3.39 34.28
C ALA A 204 -11.59 3.50 35.15
N LYS A 205 -12.07 4.73 35.38
CA LYS A 205 -13.36 4.98 36.03
C LYS A 205 -14.47 5.02 34.99
N ARG A 206 -15.52 4.22 35.19
CA ARG A 206 -16.75 4.24 34.38
C ARG A 206 -17.43 5.60 34.56
N ILE A 207 -17.68 6.33 33.46
CA ILE A 207 -18.44 7.58 33.49
C ILE A 207 -19.93 7.20 33.48
N PRO A 208 -20.71 7.52 34.53
CA PRO A 208 -22.14 7.22 34.56
C PRO A 208 -22.88 8.02 33.47
N GLY A 209 -23.77 7.37 32.72
CA GLY A 209 -24.69 8.03 31.77
C GLY A 209 -24.28 8.05 30.30
N ARG A 210 -23.21 7.35 29.90
CA ARG A 210 -22.85 7.16 28.49
C ARG A 210 -22.97 5.68 28.13
N GLU A 211 -24.00 5.31 27.38
CA GLU A 211 -24.12 3.96 26.83
C GLU A 211 -22.92 3.69 25.91
N ALA A 212 -22.26 2.56 26.12
CA ALA A 212 -21.21 2.11 25.24
C ALA A 212 -21.88 1.56 23.98
N GLU A 213 -21.74 2.25 22.84
CA GLU A 213 -22.00 1.63 21.54
C GLU A 213 -21.00 0.48 21.37
N GLY A 214 -21.44 -0.75 21.63
CA GLY A 214 -20.63 -1.95 21.42
C GLY A 214 -20.75 -3.07 22.45
N GLU A 215 -21.64 -3.00 23.43
CA GLU A 215 -22.08 -4.22 24.12
C GLU A 215 -23.17 -4.88 23.28
N GLU A 216 -22.76 -5.65 22.25
CA GLU A 216 -23.59 -6.78 21.84
C GLU A 216 -23.72 -7.67 23.08
N GLU A 217 -24.93 -7.70 23.65
CA GLU A 217 -25.34 -8.74 24.59
C GLU A 217 -25.08 -10.09 23.92
N VAL A 218 -23.94 -10.70 24.22
CA VAL A 218 -23.78 -12.15 24.09
C VAL A 218 -24.64 -12.74 25.20
N ALA A 219 -25.95 -12.75 24.97
CA ALA A 219 -26.89 -13.51 25.74
C ALA A 219 -26.52 -14.98 25.55
N GLU A 220 -25.86 -15.58 26.56
CA GLU A 220 -25.80 -17.01 26.74
C GLU A 220 -27.23 -17.58 26.87
N LYS A 221 -27.90 -17.80 25.74
CA LYS A 221 -29.09 -18.64 25.68
C LYS A 221 -28.65 -20.07 25.39
N LYS A 222 -28.53 -20.82 26.48
CA LYS A 222 -28.53 -22.29 26.51
C LYS A 222 -29.63 -22.83 25.60
N GLY A 223 -29.29 -23.87 24.85
CA GLY A 223 -30.10 -24.46 23.80
C GLY A 223 -31.49 -24.93 24.22
N CYS A 224 -32.36 -24.98 23.21
CA CYS A 224 -33.52 -25.89 23.03
C CYS A 224 -34.49 -25.36 21.95
N MET A 225 -34.29 -24.16 21.40
CA MET A 225 -35.27 -23.58 20.46
C MET A 225 -35.15 -24.12 19.02
N GLY A 226 -33.96 -24.55 18.60
CA GLY A 226 -33.75 -25.18 17.28
C GLY A 226 -34.40 -26.57 17.14
N LEU A 227 -34.49 -27.32 18.23
CA LEU A 227 -35.12 -28.65 18.23
C LEU A 227 -36.65 -28.56 18.11
N LEU A 228 -37.27 -27.52 18.69
CA LEU A 228 -38.72 -27.30 18.61
C LEU A 228 -39.18 -26.88 17.21
N LEU A 229 -38.38 -26.09 16.50
CA LEU A 229 -38.65 -25.70 15.12
C LEU A 229 -38.51 -26.88 14.14
N ALA A 230 -37.51 -27.74 14.36
CA ALA A 230 -37.35 -28.97 13.57
C ALA A 230 -38.49 -29.98 13.84
N LEU A 231 -38.96 -30.10 15.09
CA LEU A 231 -40.07 -30.99 15.43
C LEU A 231 -41.41 -30.50 14.85
N ALA A 232 -41.66 -29.19 14.85
CA ALA A 232 -42.87 -28.60 14.28
C ALA A 232 -42.93 -28.77 12.74
N LEU A 233 -41.80 -28.67 12.06
CA LEU A 233 -41.70 -28.91 10.61
C LEU A 233 -41.91 -30.39 10.24
N LEU A 234 -41.43 -31.33 11.06
CA LEU A 234 -41.65 -32.77 10.86
C LEU A 234 -43.12 -33.18 11.06
N ILE A 235 -43.79 -32.62 12.07
CA ILE A 235 -45.22 -32.88 12.31
C ILE A 235 -46.08 -32.26 11.21
N GLY A 236 -45.72 -31.05 10.72
CA GLY A 236 -46.40 -30.41 9.60
C GLY A 236 -46.32 -31.22 8.30
N MET A 237 -45.14 -31.77 7.98
CA MET A 237 -44.95 -32.57 6.76
C MET A 237 -45.65 -33.94 6.81
N LEU A 238 -45.71 -34.58 7.98
CA LEU A 238 -46.46 -35.83 8.16
C LEU A 238 -47.98 -35.62 8.07
N ALA A 239 -48.51 -34.49 8.54
CA ALA A 239 -49.92 -34.15 8.42
C ALA A 239 -50.34 -33.90 6.96
N THR A 240 -49.47 -33.30 6.14
CA THR A 240 -49.74 -33.10 4.70
C THR A 240 -49.63 -34.38 3.89
N ALA A 241 -48.79 -35.34 4.28
CA ALA A 241 -48.66 -36.63 3.59
C ALA A 241 -49.87 -37.57 3.83
N ALA A 242 -50.52 -37.47 5.00
CA ALA A 242 -51.71 -38.26 5.31
C ALA A 242 -53.01 -37.72 4.67
N TYR A 243 -53.00 -36.49 4.14
CA TYR A 243 -54.14 -35.86 3.48
C TYR A 243 -54.16 -36.07 1.95
N LEU A 244 -53.15 -36.75 1.40
CA LEU A 244 -52.92 -36.97 -0.03
C LEU A 244 -52.94 -38.46 -0.43
N ILE A 245 -53.50 -39.34 0.42
CA ILE A 245 -53.84 -40.74 0.13
C ILE A 245 -55.35 -40.92 0.28
#